data_AF-A0A2E6Z217-F1
#
_entry.id   AF-A0A2E6Z217-F1
#
_cell.length_a   1.000
_cell.length_b   1.000
_cell.length_c   1.000
_cell.angle_alpha   90.00
_cell.angle_beta   90.00
_cell.angle_gamma   90.00
#
_symmetry.space_group_name_H-M   'P 1'
#
loop_
_entity.id
_entity.type
_entity.pdbx_description
1 polymer ?
#
loop_
_entity_poly.entity_id
_entity_poly.type
_entity_poly.pdbx_seq_one_letter_code
_entity_poly.pdbx_strand_id
1 'polypeptide(L)'
;MIDLLKIAKIESSGGNLFKELSNLFEDAKIKPSGYPDAVVWQGGNHNGIINPVAHSLTDAYALLGTIAAIDILGLPFYAVPMWSQFRHDTKLEALAWFGNIPTTSIKWSTAGDAYVNDENGNKVVVMGKSGNAHLRTQAGVYCNVRPYGPITVVRSMPCLPYSQNKTKFSVNDDGIVHSEMNSPGVQMAYANRLFLKLVNSSGAIGRIATKPTQAMEDGINAGLHSWLIKDTKFEVGRKYAVDPFEEHKESIEKIIKLLPSDFKNGMENWSGRIEQHIADTNYGLLVWDLINKQNTIVLSTDLDGDRLTDLLADISDPLRAYSGMVANKLGKDINTKKLWEEMGYKTGNGRDMTSVMYRMDGPPIHEQTLGSADAMLLRLLDGDEWVGGTKQPYDPRIHFVLIRDAYIDANPDNKNLHEWLNKSLNKFDKVYEGNRPGFLEGYKSLKKAITPWGK
;
A
#
# COMPACT_ATOMS: atom_id res chain seq x y z
N MET A 1 -7.39 2.02 -29.73
CA MET A 1 -7.79 2.00 -28.31
C MET A 1 -8.10 0.57 -27.94
N ILE A 2 -7.81 0.16 -26.72
CA ILE A 2 -8.13 -1.17 -26.23
C ILE A 2 -9.65 -1.25 -25.99
N ASP A 3 -10.26 -2.39 -26.32
CA ASP A 3 -11.69 -2.63 -26.07
C ASP A 3 -11.90 -3.03 -24.60
N LEU A 4 -11.95 -2.03 -23.72
CA LEU A 4 -12.15 -2.24 -22.28
C LEU A 4 -13.50 -2.88 -21.94
N LEU A 5 -14.53 -2.68 -22.76
CA LEU A 5 -15.84 -3.30 -22.52
C LEU A 5 -15.80 -4.80 -22.81
N LYS A 6 -15.08 -5.22 -23.84
CA LYS A 6 -14.83 -6.65 -24.11
C LYS A 6 -14.08 -7.29 -22.95
N ILE A 7 -13.03 -6.65 -22.44
CA ILE A 7 -12.27 -7.15 -21.28
C ILE A 7 -13.18 -7.24 -20.04
N ALA A 8 -14.00 -6.22 -19.78
CA ALA A 8 -14.95 -6.21 -18.67
C ALA A 8 -15.94 -7.39 -18.73
N LYS A 9 -16.47 -7.67 -19.94
CA LYS A 9 -17.39 -8.79 -20.16
C LYS A 9 -16.71 -10.14 -19.97
N ILE A 10 -15.48 -10.31 -20.46
CA ILE A 10 -14.71 -11.55 -20.28
C ILE A 10 -14.43 -11.78 -18.79
N GLU A 11 -13.94 -10.75 -18.09
CA GLU A 11 -13.66 -10.82 -16.66
C GLU A 11 -14.90 -11.20 -15.86
N SER A 12 -16.05 -10.53 -16.09
CA SER A 12 -17.28 -10.82 -15.37
C SER A 12 -17.92 -12.17 -15.71
N SER A 13 -17.66 -12.73 -16.89
CA SER A 13 -18.28 -13.99 -17.34
C SER A 13 -17.43 -15.23 -17.08
N GLY A 14 -16.21 -15.09 -16.54
CA GLY A 14 -15.29 -16.24 -16.40
C GLY A 14 -14.66 -16.67 -17.72
N GLY A 15 -14.59 -15.79 -18.72
CA GLY A 15 -14.02 -16.11 -20.02
C GLY A 15 -12.49 -16.20 -19.99
N ASN A 16 -11.87 -16.55 -21.13
CA ASN A 16 -10.41 -16.69 -21.22
C ASN A 16 -9.71 -15.32 -21.29
N LEU A 17 -9.56 -14.68 -20.13
CA LEU A 17 -8.90 -13.38 -19.99
C LEU A 17 -7.40 -13.46 -20.32
N PHE A 18 -6.76 -14.59 -20.00
CA PHE A 18 -5.35 -14.82 -20.33
C PHE A 18 -5.07 -14.69 -21.83
N LYS A 19 -5.88 -15.35 -22.66
CA LYS A 19 -5.79 -15.25 -24.13
C LYS A 19 -6.04 -13.83 -24.62
N GLU A 20 -7.03 -13.14 -24.05
CA GLU A 20 -7.34 -11.77 -24.47
C GLU A 20 -6.16 -10.83 -24.19
N LEU A 21 -5.59 -10.89 -22.99
CA LEU A 21 -4.48 -10.03 -22.59
C LEU A 21 -3.16 -10.41 -23.27
N SER A 22 -2.93 -11.70 -23.55
CA SER A 22 -1.77 -12.16 -24.33
C SER A 22 -1.77 -11.65 -25.76
N ASN A 23 -2.94 -11.31 -26.32
CA ASN A 23 -3.03 -10.70 -27.66
C ASN A 23 -2.76 -9.18 -27.64
N LEU A 24 -2.78 -8.55 -26.46
CA LEU A 24 -2.60 -7.10 -26.32
C LEU A 24 -1.15 -6.72 -26.03
N PHE A 25 -0.38 -7.62 -25.41
CA PHE A 25 0.97 -7.34 -24.92
C PHE A 25 1.96 -8.39 -25.43
N GLU A 26 3.23 -8.04 -25.40
CA GLU A 26 4.31 -8.95 -25.81
C GLU A 26 4.82 -9.73 -24.61
N ASP A 27 5.28 -10.96 -24.81
CA ASP A 27 5.97 -11.70 -23.75
C ASP A 27 7.30 -11.01 -23.39
N ALA A 28 7.47 -10.71 -22.10
CA ALA A 28 8.67 -10.06 -21.60
C ALA A 28 9.79 -11.07 -21.35
N LYS A 29 11.02 -10.66 -21.68
CA LYS A 29 12.23 -11.43 -21.37
C LYS A 29 12.57 -11.42 -19.88
N ILE A 30 12.18 -10.36 -19.17
CA ILE A 30 12.41 -10.26 -17.73
C ILE A 30 11.56 -11.32 -17.01
N LYS A 31 12.17 -12.02 -16.05
CA LYS A 31 11.49 -12.98 -15.19
C LYS A 31 11.82 -12.71 -13.73
N PRO A 32 10.88 -12.94 -12.80
CA PRO A 32 11.14 -12.86 -11.36
C PRO A 32 12.20 -13.89 -10.95
N SER A 33 13.02 -13.53 -9.95
CA SER A 33 14.05 -14.45 -9.44
C SER A 33 13.41 -15.71 -8.88
N GLY A 34 13.91 -16.89 -9.29
CA GLY A 34 13.36 -18.18 -8.90
C GLY A 34 12.11 -18.64 -9.67
N TYR A 35 11.62 -17.85 -10.64
CA TYR A 35 10.41 -18.17 -11.42
C TYR A 35 10.64 -17.99 -12.94
N PRO A 36 11.43 -18.88 -13.58
CA PRO A 36 11.73 -18.77 -15.01
C PRO A 36 10.48 -18.90 -15.91
N ASP A 37 9.49 -19.67 -15.45
CA ASP A 37 8.25 -19.93 -16.18
C ASP A 37 7.15 -18.88 -15.88
N ALA A 38 7.47 -17.83 -15.11
CA ALA A 38 6.51 -16.79 -14.79
C ALA A 38 5.98 -16.11 -16.05
N VAL A 39 4.67 -15.92 -16.12
CA VAL A 39 4.07 -15.09 -17.16
C VAL A 39 4.32 -13.64 -16.80
N VAL A 40 5.03 -12.95 -17.69
CA VAL A 40 5.28 -11.51 -17.61
C VAL A 40 5.14 -10.97 -19.01
N TRP A 41 4.24 -10.01 -19.19
CA TRP A 41 4.10 -9.27 -20.43
C TRP A 41 4.79 -7.91 -20.35
N GLN A 42 5.06 -7.31 -21.50
CA GLN A 42 5.54 -5.95 -21.63
C GLN A 42 4.73 -5.17 -22.66
N GLY A 43 4.69 -3.86 -22.49
CA GLY A 43 4.11 -2.94 -23.46
C GLY A 43 4.54 -1.51 -23.20
N GLY A 44 3.99 -0.57 -23.99
CA GLY A 44 4.39 0.84 -23.95
C GLY A 44 5.74 1.10 -24.62
N ASN A 45 6.36 2.23 -24.29
CA ASN A 45 7.56 2.73 -24.99
C ASN A 45 8.88 2.29 -24.33
N HIS A 46 9.32 1.06 -24.60
CA HIS A 46 10.59 0.50 -24.11
C HIS A 46 11.80 1.04 -24.90
N ASN A 47 12.16 2.29 -24.66
CA ASN A 47 13.29 2.97 -25.34
C ASN A 47 14.59 3.03 -24.52
N GLY A 48 14.63 2.40 -23.34
CA GLY A 48 15.79 2.39 -22.45
C GLY A 48 16.05 3.69 -21.68
N ILE A 49 15.23 4.73 -21.86
CA ILE A 49 15.36 6.02 -21.15
C ILE A 49 14.60 6.00 -19.82
N ILE A 50 13.46 5.28 -19.78
CA ILE A 50 12.59 5.18 -18.61
C ILE A 50 12.67 3.77 -18.06
N ASN A 51 12.95 3.65 -16.76
CA ASN A 51 12.83 2.41 -16.02
C ASN A 51 11.35 2.00 -15.96
N PRO A 52 10.98 0.82 -16.49
CA PRO A 52 9.60 0.36 -16.50
C PRO A 52 9.11 -0.02 -15.12
N VAL A 53 7.82 0.21 -14.86
CA VAL A 53 7.14 -0.24 -13.64
C VAL A 53 6.37 -1.53 -13.93
N ALA A 54 6.37 -2.47 -12.98
CA ALA A 54 5.55 -3.68 -13.08
C ALA A 54 4.15 -3.44 -12.51
N HIS A 55 3.11 -3.80 -13.25
CA HIS A 55 1.72 -3.68 -12.85
C HIS A 55 1.12 -5.06 -12.57
N SER A 56 0.55 -5.23 -11.39
CA SER A 56 -0.34 -6.36 -11.13
C SER A 56 -1.62 -6.17 -11.94
N LEU A 57 -1.95 -7.13 -12.81
CA LEU A 57 -3.26 -7.19 -13.44
C LEU A 57 -4.21 -7.92 -12.48
N THR A 58 -4.72 -7.20 -11.48
CA THR A 58 -5.71 -7.70 -10.50
C THR A 58 -7.11 -7.74 -11.11
N ASP A 59 -8.10 -8.27 -10.39
CA ASP A 59 -9.51 -8.43 -10.77
C ASP A 59 -10.31 -7.15 -11.07
N ALA A 60 -11.42 -7.36 -11.77
CA ALA A 60 -12.53 -6.42 -11.91
C ALA A 60 -12.13 -5.02 -12.37
N TYR A 61 -12.66 -3.96 -11.74
CA TYR A 61 -12.37 -2.60 -12.17
C TYR A 61 -10.90 -2.20 -11.95
N ALA A 62 -10.17 -2.85 -11.04
CA ALA A 62 -8.75 -2.61 -10.87
C ALA A 62 -7.96 -3.01 -12.14
N LEU A 63 -8.34 -4.12 -12.78
CA LEU A 63 -7.84 -4.54 -14.09
C LEU A 63 -8.05 -3.45 -15.13
N LEU A 64 -9.31 -3.03 -15.28
CA LEU A 64 -9.74 -2.12 -16.34
C LEU A 64 -9.09 -0.74 -16.19
N GLY A 65 -9.06 -0.20 -14.98
CA GLY A 65 -8.39 1.07 -14.70
C GLY A 65 -6.89 1.01 -14.98
N THR A 66 -6.24 -0.12 -14.70
CA THR A 66 -4.81 -0.32 -15.02
C THR A 66 -4.59 -0.34 -16.54
N ILE A 67 -5.35 -1.13 -17.28
CA ILE A 67 -5.24 -1.24 -18.74
C ILE A 67 -5.55 0.09 -19.43
N ALA A 68 -6.56 0.82 -18.94
CA ALA A 68 -6.88 2.16 -19.42
C ALA A 68 -5.71 3.13 -19.20
N ALA A 69 -5.15 3.16 -18.00
CA ALA A 69 -4.08 4.08 -17.64
C ALA A 69 -2.79 3.81 -18.42
N ILE A 70 -2.36 2.54 -18.56
CA ILE A 70 -1.15 2.20 -19.32
C ILE A 70 -1.31 2.51 -20.82
N ASP A 71 -2.49 2.32 -21.41
CA ASP A 71 -2.74 2.72 -22.81
C ASP A 71 -2.80 4.24 -22.98
N ILE A 72 -3.34 4.98 -21.99
CA ILE A 72 -3.35 6.45 -22.02
C ILE A 72 -1.93 7.01 -21.92
N LEU A 73 -1.15 6.52 -20.96
CA LEU A 73 0.14 7.09 -20.63
C LEU A 73 1.25 6.64 -21.60
N GLY A 74 1.20 5.41 -22.11
CA GLY A 74 2.21 4.88 -23.06
C GLY A 74 3.63 4.74 -22.48
N LEU A 75 3.78 4.81 -21.16
CA LEU A 75 5.02 4.52 -20.44
C LEU A 75 5.41 3.04 -20.62
N PRO A 76 6.72 2.69 -20.62
CA PRO A 76 7.13 1.30 -20.66
C PRO A 76 6.73 0.59 -19.37
N PHE A 77 6.04 -0.54 -19.48
CA PHE A 77 5.60 -1.32 -18.32
C PHE A 77 5.88 -2.80 -18.49
N TYR A 78 5.88 -3.50 -17.36
CA TYR A 78 5.64 -4.94 -17.29
C TYR A 78 4.27 -5.22 -16.70
N ALA A 79 3.61 -6.29 -17.11
CA ALA A 79 2.31 -6.70 -16.60
C ALA A 79 2.36 -8.15 -16.14
N VAL A 80 1.95 -8.40 -14.90
CA VAL A 80 1.92 -9.73 -14.31
C VAL A 80 0.46 -10.13 -14.08
N PRO A 81 -0.01 -11.28 -14.61
CA PRO A 81 -1.39 -11.71 -14.41
C PRO A 81 -1.62 -12.03 -12.93
N MET A 82 -2.58 -11.34 -12.33
CA MET A 82 -2.90 -11.49 -10.92
C MET A 82 -4.41 -11.45 -10.70
N TRP A 83 -5.27 -11.79 -11.65
CA TRP A 83 -6.72 -11.89 -11.43
C TRP A 83 -7.08 -13.29 -10.93
N SER A 84 -8.23 -13.39 -10.28
CA SER A 84 -8.76 -14.55 -9.56
C SER A 84 -8.76 -15.81 -10.40
N GLN A 85 -9.39 -15.79 -11.58
CA GLN A 85 -9.47 -16.95 -12.47
C GLN A 85 -8.08 -17.55 -12.71
N PHE A 86 -7.09 -16.71 -13.03
CA PHE A 86 -5.71 -17.14 -13.24
C PHE A 86 -4.98 -17.56 -11.95
N ARG A 87 -5.25 -16.90 -10.80
CA ARG A 87 -4.69 -17.29 -9.50
C ARG A 87 -5.17 -18.66 -9.04
N HIS A 88 -6.40 -19.06 -9.39
CA HIS A 88 -6.92 -20.38 -9.09
C HIS A 88 -6.23 -21.46 -9.93
N ASP A 89 -6.03 -21.19 -11.22
CA ASP A 89 -5.31 -22.10 -12.12
C ASP A 89 -3.84 -22.28 -11.72
N THR A 90 -3.22 -21.23 -11.16
CA THR A 90 -1.78 -21.19 -10.80
C THR A 90 -1.49 -21.29 -9.30
N LYS A 91 -2.50 -21.59 -8.46
CA LYS A 91 -2.36 -21.84 -6.99
C LYS A 91 -1.37 -20.92 -6.26
N LEU A 92 -1.56 -19.59 -6.39
CA LEU A 92 -0.74 -18.51 -5.81
C LEU A 92 0.64 -18.29 -6.43
N GLU A 93 1.06 -19.00 -7.48
CA GLU A 93 2.35 -18.72 -8.13
C GLU A 93 2.42 -17.29 -8.68
N ALA A 94 1.33 -16.79 -9.25
CA ALA A 94 1.19 -15.40 -9.71
C ALA A 94 1.52 -14.35 -8.63
N LEU A 95 1.20 -14.65 -7.36
CA LEU A 95 1.59 -13.82 -6.22
C LEU A 95 3.13 -13.78 -6.13
N ALA A 96 3.76 -14.94 -6.07
CA ALA A 96 5.21 -15.04 -5.93
C ALA A 96 5.97 -14.45 -7.13
N TRP A 97 5.44 -14.62 -8.34
CA TRP A 97 5.97 -14.00 -9.56
C TRP A 97 6.01 -12.47 -9.42
N PHE A 98 4.88 -11.87 -9.04
CA PHE A 98 4.82 -10.42 -8.88
C PHE A 98 5.71 -9.93 -7.72
N GLY A 99 5.70 -10.61 -6.58
CA GLY A 99 6.50 -10.21 -5.41
C GLY A 99 8.02 -10.19 -5.66
N ASN A 100 8.49 -11.06 -6.56
CA ASN A 100 9.91 -11.22 -6.89
C ASN A 100 10.33 -10.52 -8.20
N ILE A 101 9.46 -9.69 -8.80
CA ILE A 101 9.83 -8.95 -10.00
C ILE A 101 10.85 -7.85 -9.63
N PRO A 102 12.00 -7.74 -10.33
CA PRO A 102 13.11 -6.89 -9.88
C PRO A 102 12.96 -5.43 -10.35
N THR A 103 11.75 -4.87 -10.29
CA THR A 103 11.47 -3.47 -10.59
C THR A 103 10.50 -2.86 -9.57
N THR A 104 10.40 -1.53 -9.56
CA THR A 104 9.32 -0.83 -8.86
C THR A 104 8.00 -1.33 -9.39
N SER A 105 7.07 -1.64 -8.49
CA SER A 105 5.86 -2.36 -8.84
C SER A 105 4.62 -1.69 -8.27
N ILE A 106 3.46 -1.91 -8.90
CA ILE A 106 2.16 -1.42 -8.47
C ILE A 106 1.24 -2.61 -8.24
N LYS A 107 0.66 -2.67 -7.04
CA LYS A 107 -0.31 -3.66 -6.62
C LYS A 107 -1.66 -3.02 -6.30
N TRP A 108 -2.73 -3.61 -6.82
CA TRP A 108 -4.09 -3.28 -6.41
C TRP A 108 -4.63 -4.31 -5.43
N SER A 109 -5.14 -3.83 -4.30
CA SER A 109 -5.84 -4.67 -3.32
C SER A 109 -7.34 -4.47 -3.46
N THR A 110 -8.10 -5.50 -3.84
CA THR A 110 -9.56 -5.44 -3.89
C THR A 110 -10.14 -5.87 -2.54
N ALA A 111 -11.10 -5.11 -2.00
CA ALA A 111 -11.82 -5.50 -0.79
C ALA A 111 -13.10 -6.25 -1.13
N GLY A 112 -13.48 -7.24 -0.31
CA GLY A 112 -14.64 -8.11 -0.55
C GLY A 112 -14.24 -9.58 -0.70
N ASP A 113 -15.06 -10.52 -0.22
CA ASP A 113 -14.87 -11.95 -0.51
C ASP A 113 -15.55 -12.23 -1.85
N ALA A 114 -14.74 -12.32 -2.91
CA ALA A 114 -15.23 -12.72 -4.22
C ALA A 114 -15.29 -14.24 -4.32
N TYR A 115 -16.30 -14.73 -5.05
CA TYR A 115 -16.42 -16.13 -5.41
C TYR A 115 -16.07 -16.29 -6.88
N VAL A 116 -15.27 -17.31 -7.20
CA VAL A 116 -15.04 -17.77 -8.56
C VAL A 116 -15.33 -19.26 -8.67
N ASN A 117 -15.45 -19.75 -9.88
CA ASN A 117 -15.50 -21.18 -10.11
C ASN A 117 -14.06 -21.73 -10.11
N ASP A 118 -13.80 -22.79 -9.35
CA ASP A 118 -12.55 -23.54 -9.45
C ASP A 118 -12.50 -24.38 -10.74
N GLU A 119 -11.38 -25.11 -10.93
CA GLU A 119 -11.18 -26.03 -12.06
C GLU A 119 -12.28 -27.11 -12.20
N ASN A 120 -13.03 -27.37 -11.14
CA ASN A 120 -14.14 -28.33 -11.09
C ASN A 120 -15.51 -27.67 -11.24
N GLY A 121 -15.58 -26.35 -11.45
CA GLY A 121 -16.82 -25.58 -11.55
C GLY A 121 -17.48 -25.24 -10.21
N ASN A 122 -16.84 -25.53 -9.07
CA ASN A 122 -17.38 -25.21 -7.76
C ASN A 122 -17.15 -23.73 -7.43
N LYS A 123 -18.14 -23.07 -6.83
CA LYS A 123 -17.95 -21.73 -6.27
C LYS A 123 -17.04 -21.78 -5.05
N VAL A 124 -15.86 -21.19 -5.16
CA VAL A 124 -14.86 -21.09 -4.10
C VAL A 124 -14.52 -19.62 -3.83
N VAL A 125 -14.09 -19.34 -2.60
CA VAL A 125 -13.56 -18.01 -2.27
C VAL A 125 -12.22 -17.81 -2.97
N VAL A 126 -12.01 -16.62 -3.49
CA VAL A 126 -10.79 -16.24 -4.18
C VAL A 126 -9.53 -16.53 -3.35
N MET A 127 -8.61 -17.32 -3.92
CA MET A 127 -7.31 -17.59 -3.31
C MET A 127 -6.46 -16.31 -3.21
N GLY A 128 -5.79 -16.13 -2.06
CA GLY A 128 -4.77 -15.10 -1.89
C GLY A 128 -5.19 -13.81 -1.17
N LYS A 129 -6.47 -13.66 -0.79
CA LYS A 129 -6.92 -12.49 -0.01
C LYS A 129 -6.24 -12.41 1.37
N SER A 130 -6.14 -13.56 2.07
CA SER A 130 -5.30 -13.78 3.26
C SER A 130 -3.88 -14.27 2.94
N GLY A 131 -3.65 -14.76 1.70
CA GLY A 131 -2.35 -15.21 1.20
C GLY A 131 -1.32 -14.09 1.00
N ASN A 132 -1.75 -12.82 1.11
CA ASN A 132 -0.86 -11.66 1.13
C ASN A 132 0.22 -11.75 2.22
N ALA A 133 -0.07 -12.37 3.37
CA ALA A 133 0.93 -12.55 4.42
C ALA A 133 2.08 -13.46 3.96
N HIS A 134 1.76 -14.62 3.39
CA HIS A 134 2.77 -15.54 2.84
C HIS A 134 3.53 -14.93 1.66
N LEU A 135 2.85 -14.19 0.77
CA LEU A 135 3.51 -13.41 -0.30
C LEU A 135 4.47 -12.38 0.28
N ARG A 136 4.04 -11.58 1.27
CA ARG A 136 4.89 -10.53 1.88
C ARG A 136 6.14 -11.15 2.48
N THR A 137 5.99 -12.26 3.21
CA THR A 137 7.13 -13.01 3.75
C THR A 137 8.06 -13.50 2.64
N GLN A 138 7.51 -14.14 1.59
CA GLN A 138 8.31 -14.66 0.47
C GLN A 138 9.00 -13.56 -0.35
N ALA A 139 8.33 -12.44 -0.59
CA ALA A 139 8.86 -11.27 -1.29
C ALA A 139 9.81 -10.44 -0.42
N GLY A 140 10.07 -10.88 0.82
CA GLY A 140 10.94 -10.18 1.75
C GLY A 140 10.39 -8.82 2.19
N VAL A 141 9.09 -8.56 2.10
CA VAL A 141 8.48 -7.30 2.54
C VAL A 141 8.65 -7.17 4.06
N TYR A 142 9.38 -6.14 4.50
CA TYR A 142 9.64 -5.89 5.92
C TYR A 142 8.70 -4.82 6.51
N CYS A 143 8.11 -3.96 5.68
CA CYS A 143 7.07 -3.04 6.16
C CYS A 143 6.17 -2.51 5.05
N ASN A 144 5.00 -2.01 5.44
CA ASN A 144 4.13 -1.18 4.61
C ASN A 144 3.99 0.22 5.22
N VAL A 145 4.35 1.26 4.46
CA VAL A 145 4.30 2.65 4.89
C VAL A 145 3.07 3.32 4.28
N ARG A 146 2.17 3.82 5.13
CA ARG A 146 0.88 4.37 4.71
C ARG A 146 0.61 5.76 5.30
N PRO A 147 0.56 6.83 4.49
CA PRO A 147 0.16 8.16 4.94
C PRO A 147 -1.37 8.34 5.01
N TYR A 148 -1.81 9.15 5.98
CA TYR A 148 -3.18 9.63 6.20
C TYR A 148 -3.12 11.07 6.71
N GLY A 149 -3.12 12.02 5.76
CA GLY A 149 -2.94 13.44 6.10
C GLY A 149 -1.63 13.69 6.84
N PRO A 150 -1.66 14.20 8.09
CA PRO A 150 -0.44 14.47 8.86
C PRO A 150 0.18 13.21 9.50
N ILE A 151 -0.51 12.07 9.46
CA ILE A 151 -0.08 10.84 10.14
C ILE A 151 0.45 9.84 9.10
N THR A 152 1.60 9.23 9.35
CA THR A 152 2.11 8.10 8.55
C THR A 152 2.27 6.88 9.44
N VAL A 153 1.73 5.74 9.02
CA VAL A 153 1.87 4.47 9.74
C VAL A 153 2.88 3.60 9.01
N VAL A 154 3.96 3.23 9.71
CA VAL A 154 4.93 2.21 9.31
C VAL A 154 4.51 0.90 9.95
N ARG A 155 3.92 0.01 9.15
CA ARG A 155 3.46 -1.31 9.58
C ARG A 155 4.60 -2.32 9.40
N SER A 156 5.18 -2.79 10.50
CA SER A 156 6.22 -3.83 10.50
C SER A 156 5.60 -5.16 10.10
N MET A 157 6.14 -5.79 9.05
CA MET A 157 5.59 -7.02 8.44
C MET A 157 6.68 -8.07 8.26
N PRO A 158 6.38 -9.37 8.43
CA PRO A 158 5.23 -9.92 9.13
C PRO A 158 5.50 -9.81 10.64
N CYS A 159 4.76 -8.96 11.36
CA CYS A 159 4.84 -8.91 12.82
C CYS A 159 3.43 -8.97 13.34
N LEU A 160 3.09 -9.99 14.13
CA LEU A 160 1.78 -10.01 14.77
C LEU A 160 1.88 -9.48 16.19
N PRO A 161 0.99 -8.57 16.59
CA PRO A 161 0.87 -8.22 17.98
C PRO A 161 0.22 -9.38 18.74
N TYR A 162 0.44 -9.41 20.06
CA TYR A 162 -0.27 -10.28 21.00
C TYR A 162 0.00 -11.80 20.89
N SER A 163 1.18 -12.22 20.43
CA SER A 163 1.65 -13.57 20.81
C SER A 163 1.95 -13.60 22.31
N GLN A 164 1.04 -14.20 23.07
CA GLN A 164 1.16 -14.36 24.53
C GLN A 164 1.54 -15.79 24.93
N ASN A 165 1.60 -16.72 23.98
CA ASN A 165 1.89 -18.11 24.27
C ASN A 165 3.39 -18.32 24.51
N LYS A 166 3.83 -18.06 25.75
CA LYS A 166 5.24 -18.15 26.15
C LYS A 166 5.87 -19.51 25.87
N THR A 167 5.09 -20.60 25.90
CA THR A 167 5.63 -21.95 25.67
C THR A 167 5.99 -22.21 24.21
N LYS A 168 5.38 -21.47 23.27
CA LYS A 168 5.74 -21.49 21.85
C LYS A 168 6.76 -20.42 21.47
N PHE A 169 7.03 -19.48 22.37
CA PHE A 169 7.89 -18.34 22.07
C PHE A 169 9.37 -18.68 22.21
N SER A 170 10.12 -18.49 21.13
CA SER A 170 11.58 -18.52 21.15
C SER A 170 12.15 -17.71 19.98
N VAL A 171 13.43 -17.34 20.07
CA VAL A 171 14.18 -16.81 18.92
C VAL A 171 15.32 -17.78 18.64
N ASN A 172 15.32 -18.35 17.44
CA ASN A 172 16.35 -19.30 17.01
C ASN A 172 17.61 -18.57 16.48
N ASP A 173 18.63 -19.34 16.12
CA ASP A 173 19.91 -18.78 15.66
C ASP A 173 19.84 -18.17 14.25
N ASP A 174 18.79 -18.49 13.49
CA ASP A 174 18.45 -17.84 12.21
C ASP A 174 17.67 -16.53 12.42
N GLY A 175 17.48 -16.10 13.68
CA GLY A 175 16.79 -14.86 14.02
C GLY A 175 15.29 -14.90 13.76
N ILE A 176 14.71 -16.08 13.62
CA ILE A 176 13.27 -16.27 13.47
C ILE A 176 12.61 -16.23 14.85
N VAL A 177 11.63 -15.34 14.99
CA VAL A 177 10.80 -15.22 16.18
C VAL A 177 9.66 -16.23 16.07
N HIS A 178 9.83 -17.37 16.74
CA HIS A 178 8.82 -18.42 16.80
C HIS A 178 7.63 -17.97 17.64
N SER A 179 6.48 -17.94 17.00
CA SER A 179 5.19 -17.53 17.55
C SER A 179 4.10 -18.24 16.73
N GLU A 180 2.99 -17.58 16.41
CA GLU A 180 2.01 -18.07 15.43
C GLU A 180 2.45 -17.86 13.97
N MET A 181 3.32 -16.87 13.67
CA MET A 181 3.71 -16.52 12.27
C MET A 181 5.16 -16.81 11.90
N ASN A 182 6.02 -17.16 12.85
CA ASN A 182 7.46 -17.34 12.61
C ASN A 182 8.08 -16.09 11.96
N SER A 183 7.95 -14.96 12.63
CA SER A 183 8.30 -13.63 12.13
C SER A 183 9.82 -13.47 11.99
N PRO A 184 10.37 -13.09 10.81
CA PRO A 184 11.81 -12.85 10.66
C PRO A 184 12.26 -11.61 11.43
N GLY A 185 13.08 -11.77 12.48
CA GLY A 185 13.55 -10.67 13.32
C GLY A 185 14.38 -9.63 12.56
N VAL A 186 15.11 -10.06 11.54
CA VAL A 186 15.86 -9.15 10.64
C VAL A 186 14.91 -8.15 9.97
N GLN A 187 13.72 -8.56 9.51
CA GLN A 187 12.74 -7.65 8.91
C GLN A 187 12.24 -6.61 9.91
N MET A 188 12.06 -6.99 11.18
CA MET A 188 11.71 -6.03 12.25
C MET A 188 12.77 -4.94 12.42
N ALA A 189 14.05 -5.30 12.34
CA ALA A 189 15.15 -4.34 12.44
C ALA A 189 15.15 -3.35 11.25
N TYR A 190 14.91 -3.83 10.03
CA TYR A 190 14.80 -2.98 8.85
C TYR A 190 13.59 -2.04 8.93
N ALA A 191 12.43 -2.51 9.41
CA ALA A 191 11.25 -1.68 9.63
C ALA A 191 11.51 -0.56 10.65
N ASN A 192 12.17 -0.89 11.78
CA ASN A 192 12.58 0.10 12.77
C ASN A 192 13.54 1.13 12.21
N ARG A 193 14.56 0.69 11.47
CA ARG A 193 15.54 1.59 10.86
C ARG A 193 14.89 2.53 9.85
N LEU A 194 13.96 2.03 9.02
CA LEU A 194 13.21 2.88 8.10
C LEU A 194 12.34 3.88 8.85
N PHE A 195 11.62 3.45 9.89
CA PHE A 195 10.84 4.34 10.74
C PHE A 195 11.69 5.49 11.30
N LEU A 196 12.84 5.18 11.91
CA LEU A 196 13.76 6.18 12.46
C LEU A 196 14.29 7.11 11.36
N LYS A 197 14.62 6.57 10.19
CA LYS A 197 15.05 7.38 9.03
C LYS A 197 13.96 8.39 8.65
N LEU A 198 12.71 7.96 8.56
CA LEU A 198 11.58 8.81 8.20
C LEU A 198 11.34 9.92 9.25
N VAL A 199 11.42 9.59 10.54
CA VAL A 199 11.34 10.59 11.63
C VAL A 199 12.45 11.63 11.47
N ASN A 200 13.70 11.18 11.31
CA ASN A 200 14.85 12.06 11.15
C ASN A 200 14.75 12.98 9.92
N SER A 201 14.30 12.44 8.78
CA SER A 201 14.20 13.24 7.54
C SER A 201 13.02 14.21 7.53
N SER A 202 11.93 13.91 8.25
CA SER A 202 10.70 14.70 8.21
C SER A 202 10.56 15.68 9.37
N GLY A 203 11.24 15.44 10.50
CA GLY A 203 11.03 16.17 11.75
C GLY A 203 9.68 15.87 12.41
N ALA A 204 8.91 14.90 11.90
CA ALA A 204 7.67 14.46 12.52
C ALA A 204 7.93 13.81 13.89
N ILE A 205 6.93 13.81 14.76
CA ILE A 205 7.03 13.06 16.03
C ILE A 205 6.95 11.57 15.72
N GLY A 206 7.94 10.80 16.15
CA GLY A 206 7.90 9.34 16.09
C GLY A 206 7.12 8.78 17.27
N ARG A 207 6.12 7.95 17.00
CA ARG A 207 5.37 7.17 18.01
C ARG A 207 5.62 5.70 17.83
N ILE A 208 5.85 4.99 18.93
CA ILE A 208 5.91 3.53 18.93
C ILE A 208 4.58 3.01 19.45
N ALA A 209 4.04 2.00 18.77
CA ALA A 209 2.79 1.32 19.11
C ALA A 209 3.05 -0.18 19.32
N THR A 210 3.81 -0.49 20.37
CA THR A 210 4.13 -1.85 20.81
C THR A 210 3.87 -2.03 22.31
N LYS A 211 3.61 -3.26 22.76
CA LYS A 211 3.35 -3.63 24.15
C LYS A 211 4.44 -4.59 24.69
N PRO A 212 5.66 -4.08 24.97
CA PRO A 212 6.84 -4.92 25.22
C PRO A 212 6.71 -5.88 26.40
N THR A 213 5.90 -5.56 27.42
CA THR A 213 5.72 -6.41 28.60
C THR A 213 4.54 -7.39 28.49
N GLN A 214 3.66 -7.23 27.49
CA GLN A 214 2.41 -7.99 27.35
C GLN A 214 2.39 -8.92 26.14
N ALA A 215 3.23 -8.67 25.14
CA ALA A 215 3.29 -9.44 23.91
C ALA A 215 4.75 -9.73 23.55
N MET A 216 5.07 -10.99 23.26
CA MET A 216 6.46 -11.44 23.11
C MET A 216 7.13 -10.89 21.84
N GLU A 217 6.43 -10.89 20.70
CA GLU A 217 6.92 -10.29 19.44
C GLU A 217 7.12 -8.77 19.58
N ASP A 218 6.20 -8.10 20.26
CA ASP A 218 6.31 -6.67 20.57
C ASP A 218 7.54 -6.38 21.43
N GLY A 219 7.88 -7.27 22.38
CA GLY A 219 9.10 -7.19 23.19
C GLY A 219 10.36 -7.22 22.33
N ILE A 220 10.45 -8.15 21.37
CA ILE A 220 11.56 -8.22 20.42
C ILE A 220 11.64 -6.96 19.56
N ASN A 221 10.50 -6.53 18.99
CA ASN A 221 10.44 -5.37 18.12
C ASN A 221 10.83 -4.07 18.86
N ALA A 222 10.31 -3.87 20.07
CA ALA A 222 10.65 -2.74 20.93
C ALA A 222 12.10 -2.79 21.40
N GLY A 223 12.67 -3.97 21.63
CA GLY A 223 14.07 -4.10 22.00
C GLY A 223 15.04 -3.83 20.84
N LEU A 224 14.71 -4.25 19.63
CA LEU A 224 15.42 -3.84 18.41
C LEU A 224 15.35 -2.32 18.22
N HIS A 225 14.19 -1.72 18.50
CA HIS A 225 14.02 -0.27 18.51
C HIS A 225 14.98 0.40 19.50
N SER A 226 14.98 -0.05 20.76
CA SER A 226 15.89 0.45 21.82
C SER A 226 17.36 0.33 21.43
N TRP A 227 17.77 -0.78 20.81
CA TRP A 227 19.14 -0.95 20.31
C TRP A 227 19.51 0.03 19.19
N LEU A 228 18.58 0.27 18.26
CA LEU A 228 18.82 1.18 17.13
C LEU A 228 18.97 2.64 17.55
N ILE A 229 18.20 3.10 18.53
CA ILE A 229 18.27 4.47 19.03
C ILE A 229 19.49 4.73 19.91
N LYS A 230 20.13 3.69 20.47
CA LYS A 230 21.36 3.83 21.25
C LYS A 230 22.45 4.49 20.40
N ASP A 231 23.22 5.40 20.98
CA ASP A 231 24.32 6.12 20.31
C ASP A 231 23.87 7.02 19.14
N THR A 232 22.61 7.44 19.12
CA THR A 232 22.05 8.44 18.17
C THR A 232 21.74 9.76 18.89
N LYS A 233 21.22 10.76 18.16
CA LYS A 233 20.77 12.06 18.71
C LYS A 233 19.25 12.14 18.88
N PHE A 234 18.53 11.01 18.86
CA PHE A 234 17.09 11.00 19.12
C PHE A 234 16.79 11.34 20.59
N GLU A 235 15.81 12.21 20.80
CA GLU A 235 15.25 12.49 22.12
C GLU A 235 14.07 11.55 22.37
N VAL A 236 14.19 10.71 23.40
CA VAL A 236 13.09 9.84 23.84
C VAL A 236 12.31 10.55 24.94
N GLY A 237 11.11 11.02 24.60
CA GLY A 237 10.18 11.66 25.51
C GLY A 237 9.55 10.65 26.48
N ARG A 238 8.32 10.22 26.23
CA ARG A 238 7.72 9.12 26.98
C ARG A 238 8.50 7.83 26.74
N LYS A 239 8.78 7.12 27.83
CA LYS A 239 9.49 5.84 27.85
C LYS A 239 8.59 4.72 28.35
N TYR A 240 8.88 3.51 27.91
CA TYR A 240 8.37 2.32 28.59
C TYR A 240 8.90 2.24 30.02
N ALA A 241 8.16 1.54 30.90
CA ALA A 241 8.55 1.37 32.30
C ALA A 241 9.77 0.44 32.49
N VAL A 242 10.04 -0.39 31.48
CA VAL A 242 11.18 -1.32 31.42
C VAL A 242 11.97 -1.03 30.15
N ASP A 243 13.26 -1.41 30.11
CA ASP A 243 14.04 -1.40 28.88
C ASP A 243 13.80 -2.71 28.10
N PRO A 244 13.08 -2.68 26.97
CA PRO A 244 12.78 -3.89 26.21
C PRO A 244 14.03 -4.59 25.66
N PHE A 245 15.14 -3.87 25.48
CA PHE A 245 16.40 -4.49 25.04
C PHE A 245 16.96 -5.41 26.13
N GLU A 246 17.05 -4.94 27.37
CA GLU A 246 17.59 -5.74 28.47
C GLU A 246 16.66 -6.91 28.83
N GLU A 247 15.34 -6.73 28.76
CA GLU A 247 14.36 -7.79 29.01
C GLU A 247 14.46 -8.97 28.02
N HIS A 248 14.89 -8.70 26.77
CA HIS A 248 14.95 -9.69 25.70
C HIS A 248 16.35 -9.83 25.08
N LYS A 249 17.39 -9.48 25.84
CA LYS A 249 18.76 -9.29 25.34
C LYS A 249 19.28 -10.44 24.50
N GLU A 250 19.24 -11.67 25.02
CA GLU A 250 19.76 -12.85 24.32
C GLU A 250 19.05 -13.07 22.97
N SER A 251 17.73 -12.90 22.93
CA SER A 251 16.93 -13.04 21.71
C SER A 251 17.23 -11.94 20.69
N ILE A 252 17.46 -10.71 21.16
CA ILE A 252 17.77 -9.58 20.28
C ILE A 252 19.20 -9.68 19.74
N GLU A 253 20.16 -10.10 20.56
CA GLU A 253 21.56 -10.28 20.15
C GLU A 253 21.69 -11.34 19.03
N LYS A 254 20.87 -12.40 19.05
CA LYS A 254 20.77 -13.36 17.94
C LYS A 254 20.41 -12.68 16.62
N ILE A 255 19.41 -11.79 16.63
CA ILE A 255 18.97 -11.05 15.44
C ILE A 255 20.05 -10.05 15.01
N ILE A 256 20.64 -9.31 15.94
CA ILE A 256 21.70 -8.32 15.66
C ILE A 256 22.88 -8.98 14.95
N LYS A 257 23.28 -10.18 15.37
CA LYS A 257 24.39 -10.93 14.78
C LYS A 257 24.19 -11.24 13.28
N LEU A 258 22.95 -11.27 12.81
CA LEU A 258 22.60 -11.54 11.42
C LEU A 258 22.52 -10.28 10.56
N LEU A 259 22.50 -9.10 11.20
CA LEU A 259 22.48 -7.82 10.48
C LEU A 259 23.87 -7.50 9.91
N PRO A 260 23.94 -6.77 8.79
CA PRO A 260 25.21 -6.25 8.29
C PRO A 260 25.97 -5.47 9.36
N SER A 261 27.30 -5.58 9.39
CA SER A 261 28.13 -4.88 10.38
C SER A 261 28.00 -3.35 10.30
N ASP A 262 27.61 -2.83 9.15
CA ASP A 262 27.39 -1.42 8.84
C ASP A 262 25.93 -0.98 8.97
N PHE A 263 25.05 -1.82 9.54
CA PHE A 263 23.61 -1.55 9.59
C PHE A 263 23.25 -0.20 10.24
N LYS A 264 24.02 0.25 11.25
CA LYS A 264 23.83 1.54 11.93
C LYS A 264 24.59 2.71 11.30
N ASN A 265 25.30 2.53 10.18
CA ASN A 265 26.09 3.61 9.57
C ASN A 265 25.25 4.86 9.28
N GLY A 266 25.74 6.01 9.73
CA GLY A 266 25.12 7.33 9.59
C GLY A 266 24.08 7.65 10.67
N MET A 267 23.63 6.66 11.46
CA MET A 267 22.59 6.87 12.48
C MET A 267 23.10 7.68 13.68
N GLU A 268 24.42 7.78 13.89
CA GLU A 268 25.03 8.59 14.96
C GLU A 268 24.68 10.08 14.85
N ASN A 269 24.28 10.52 13.66
CA ASN A 269 23.83 11.89 13.40
C ASN A 269 22.32 12.03 13.27
N TRP A 270 21.56 10.94 13.34
CA TRP A 270 20.10 11.00 13.24
C TRP A 270 19.50 11.54 14.54
N SER A 271 18.50 12.41 14.39
CA SER A 271 17.83 13.11 15.48
C SER A 271 16.33 13.18 15.24
N GLY A 272 15.59 13.59 16.26
CA GLY A 272 14.14 13.69 16.23
C GLY A 272 13.55 13.32 17.59
N ARG A 273 12.23 13.41 17.72
CA ARG A 273 11.52 13.08 18.95
C ARG A 273 10.82 11.74 18.83
N ILE A 274 11.09 10.85 19.77
CA ILE A 274 10.46 9.52 19.86
C ILE A 274 9.63 9.43 21.14
N GLU A 275 8.42 8.88 21.00
CA GLU A 275 7.42 8.76 22.04
C GLU A 275 6.96 7.31 22.15
N GLN A 276 7.43 6.60 23.19
CA GLN A 276 7.11 5.19 23.39
C GLN A 276 5.75 5.03 24.08
N HIS A 277 4.78 4.54 23.33
CA HIS A 277 3.41 4.31 23.81
C HIS A 277 3.01 2.85 23.60
N ILE A 278 2.07 2.38 24.41
CA ILE A 278 1.42 1.10 24.16
C ILE A 278 0.38 1.25 23.05
N ALA A 279 0.13 0.17 22.30
CA ALA A 279 -0.67 0.21 21.07
C ALA A 279 -2.08 0.81 21.26
N ASP A 280 -2.78 0.44 22.35
CA ASP A 280 -4.11 0.97 22.68
C ASP A 280 -4.12 2.49 22.94
N THR A 281 -3.11 3.01 23.62
CA THR A 281 -2.98 4.47 23.87
C THR A 281 -2.77 5.24 22.56
N ASN A 282 -2.13 4.63 21.55
CA ASN A 282 -1.94 5.27 20.25
C ASN A 282 -3.26 5.54 19.52
N TYR A 283 -4.32 4.73 19.71
CA TYR A 283 -5.62 4.98 19.05
C TYR A 283 -6.16 6.37 19.42
N GLY A 284 -6.10 6.76 20.71
CA GLY A 284 -6.54 8.08 21.16
C GLY A 284 -5.60 9.21 20.73
N LEU A 285 -4.28 8.97 20.81
CA LEU A 285 -3.28 9.97 20.44
C LEU A 285 -3.33 10.33 18.96
N LEU A 286 -3.61 9.36 18.09
CA LEU A 286 -3.68 9.62 16.65
C LEU A 286 -4.91 10.43 16.26
N VAL A 287 -6.03 10.25 16.96
CA VAL A 287 -7.18 11.14 16.79
C VAL A 287 -6.81 12.56 17.21
N TRP A 288 -6.08 12.73 18.31
CA TRP A 288 -5.60 14.03 18.76
C TRP A 288 -4.60 14.66 17.78
N ASP A 289 -3.65 13.89 17.26
CA ASP A 289 -2.67 14.35 16.28
C ASP A 289 -3.35 14.78 14.98
N LEU A 290 -4.36 14.03 14.53
CA LEU A 290 -5.17 14.40 13.37
C LEU A 290 -5.83 15.76 13.60
N ILE A 291 -6.57 15.92 14.71
CA ILE A 291 -7.26 17.17 15.08
C ILE A 291 -6.28 18.36 15.16
N ASN A 292 -5.07 18.15 15.66
CA ASN A 292 -4.08 19.22 15.78
C ASN A 292 -3.20 19.41 14.54
N LYS A 293 -3.40 18.61 13.49
CA LYS A 293 -2.56 18.57 12.29
C LYS A 293 -1.07 18.33 12.64
N GLN A 294 -0.82 17.55 13.67
CA GLN A 294 0.51 17.19 14.13
C GLN A 294 1.11 16.15 13.18
N ASN A 295 2.24 16.49 12.57
CA ASN A 295 2.99 15.53 11.77
C ASN A 295 3.53 14.43 12.67
N THR A 296 3.07 13.20 12.43
CA THR A 296 3.38 12.03 13.26
C THR A 296 3.71 10.85 12.36
N ILE A 297 4.72 10.08 12.75
CA ILE A 297 5.02 8.78 12.16
C ILE A 297 4.86 7.73 13.24
N VAL A 298 4.15 6.65 12.96
CA VAL A 298 3.86 5.58 13.93
C VAL A 298 4.51 4.29 13.47
N LEU A 299 5.34 3.66 14.29
CA LEU A 299 5.74 2.26 14.08
C LEU A 299 4.75 1.35 14.82
N SER A 300 4.16 0.40 14.10
CA SER A 300 3.28 -0.61 14.68
C SER A 300 3.53 -1.98 14.07
N THR A 301 3.02 -3.03 14.72
CA THR A 301 2.94 -4.38 14.14
C THR A 301 1.97 -4.39 12.95
N ASP A 302 1.92 -5.50 12.20
CA ASP A 302 1.08 -5.60 11.01
C ASP A 302 -0.40 -5.41 11.35
N LEU A 303 -0.92 -6.16 12.33
CA LEU A 303 -2.34 -6.14 12.70
C LEU A 303 -2.77 -4.85 13.42
N ASP A 304 -1.99 -4.35 14.37
CA ASP A 304 -2.34 -3.08 15.02
C ASP A 304 -2.19 -1.92 14.03
N GLY A 305 -1.17 -1.98 13.18
CA GLY A 305 -1.02 -1.07 12.05
C GLY A 305 -2.22 -1.09 11.10
N ASP A 306 -2.75 -2.27 10.76
CA ASP A 306 -3.96 -2.43 9.93
C ASP A 306 -5.15 -1.70 10.55
N ARG A 307 -5.43 -1.99 11.82
CA ARG A 307 -6.53 -1.38 12.59
C ARG A 307 -6.38 0.13 12.73
N LEU A 308 -5.16 0.61 12.98
CA LEU A 308 -4.86 2.05 13.04
C LEU A 308 -5.11 2.72 11.69
N THR A 309 -4.70 2.09 10.59
CA THR A 309 -4.90 2.64 9.25
C THR A 309 -6.38 2.62 8.83
N ASP A 310 -7.15 1.62 9.23
CA ASP A 310 -8.60 1.58 8.98
C ASP A 310 -9.34 2.65 9.79
N LEU A 311 -8.97 2.84 11.07
CA LEU A 311 -9.48 3.96 11.86
C LEU A 311 -9.22 5.29 11.17
N LEU A 312 -7.98 5.54 10.73
CA LEU A 312 -7.58 6.80 10.08
C LEU A 312 -8.26 7.01 8.72
N ALA A 313 -8.60 5.94 8.00
CA ALA A 313 -9.31 6.01 6.73
C ALA A 313 -10.74 6.57 6.89
N ASP A 314 -11.40 6.25 8.00
CA ASP A 314 -12.81 6.57 8.21
C ASP A 314 -13.06 7.71 9.21
N ILE A 315 -12.11 8.02 10.11
CA ILE A 315 -12.31 8.96 11.24
C ILE A 315 -12.76 10.37 10.84
N SER A 316 -12.49 10.81 9.60
CA SER A 316 -12.89 12.16 9.16
C SER A 316 -14.41 12.32 9.05
N ASP A 317 -15.15 11.28 8.70
CA ASP A 317 -16.62 11.30 8.62
C ASP A 317 -17.31 11.54 9.97
N PRO A 318 -17.06 10.72 11.02
CA PRO A 318 -17.69 10.93 12.32
C PRO A 318 -17.30 12.29 12.94
N LEU A 319 -16.08 12.79 12.72
CA LEU A 319 -15.66 14.12 13.19
C LEU A 319 -16.43 15.25 12.50
N ARG A 320 -16.64 15.16 11.18
CA ARG A 320 -17.48 16.13 10.44
C ARG A 320 -18.94 16.04 10.84
N ALA A 321 -19.48 14.84 11.01
CA ALA A 321 -20.85 14.63 11.44
C ALA A 321 -21.09 15.24 12.84
N TYR A 322 -20.18 14.98 13.79
CA TYR A 322 -20.23 15.56 15.12
C TYR A 322 -20.19 17.09 15.09
N SER A 323 -19.34 17.66 14.25
CA SER A 323 -19.25 19.12 14.04
C SER A 323 -20.56 19.71 13.52
N GLY A 324 -21.24 19.02 12.60
CA GLY A 324 -22.58 19.39 12.14
C GLY A 324 -23.63 19.34 13.24
N MET A 325 -23.60 18.31 14.10
CA MET A 325 -24.50 18.21 15.26
C MET A 325 -24.32 19.39 16.23
N VAL A 326 -23.07 19.77 16.51
CA VAL A 326 -22.75 20.92 17.38
C VAL A 326 -23.21 22.23 16.74
N ALA A 327 -22.94 22.44 15.45
CA ALA A 327 -23.36 23.64 14.73
C ALA A 327 -24.89 23.81 14.71
N ASN A 328 -25.63 22.72 14.48
CA ASN A 328 -27.09 22.71 14.55
C ASN A 328 -27.59 23.12 15.94
N LYS A 329 -26.96 22.63 17.02
CA LYS A 329 -27.31 23.02 18.39
C LYS A 329 -27.07 24.50 18.68
N LEU A 330 -26.10 25.11 17.98
CA LEU A 330 -25.79 26.54 18.05
C LEU A 330 -26.58 27.39 17.05
N GLY A 331 -27.52 26.81 16.29
CA GLY A 331 -28.31 27.52 15.28
C GLY A 331 -27.51 28.00 14.08
N LYS A 332 -26.44 27.28 13.71
CA LYS A 332 -25.59 27.58 12.56
C LYS A 332 -25.82 26.55 11.46
N ASP A 333 -26.13 27.01 10.26
CA ASP A 333 -26.13 26.19 9.06
C ASP A 333 -24.72 26.23 8.44
N ILE A 334 -24.01 25.11 8.50
CA ILE A 334 -22.64 25.00 8.00
C ILE A 334 -22.50 23.84 7.03
N ASN A 335 -21.70 24.04 5.98
CA ASN A 335 -21.20 22.95 5.17
C ASN A 335 -19.93 22.38 5.83
N THR A 336 -20.07 21.29 6.58
CA THR A 336 -18.96 20.70 7.34
C THR A 336 -17.81 20.22 6.46
N LYS A 337 -18.08 19.81 5.22
CA LYS A 337 -17.04 19.43 4.25
C LYS A 337 -16.22 20.65 3.83
N LYS A 338 -16.89 21.74 3.46
CA LYS A 338 -16.22 23.00 3.10
C LYS A 338 -15.42 23.55 4.28
N LEU A 339 -15.98 23.53 5.48
CA LEU A 339 -15.29 23.94 6.70
C LEU A 339 -14.03 23.09 6.96
N TRP A 340 -14.11 21.77 6.78
CA TRP A 340 -12.97 20.86 6.92
C TRP A 340 -11.82 21.23 5.98
N GLU A 341 -12.14 21.50 4.71
CA GLU A 341 -11.17 21.94 3.70
C GLU A 341 -10.59 23.33 4.05
N GLU A 342 -11.42 24.28 4.48
CA GLU A 342 -10.99 25.64 4.91
C GLU A 342 -10.08 25.61 6.14
N MET A 343 -10.29 24.65 7.05
CA MET A 343 -9.42 24.41 8.20
C MET A 343 -8.07 23.77 7.83
N GLY A 344 -7.87 23.42 6.55
CA GLY A 344 -6.63 22.88 6.00
C GLY A 344 -6.48 21.37 6.18
N TYR A 345 -7.55 20.65 6.53
CA TYR A 345 -7.51 19.19 6.55
C TYR A 345 -7.54 18.63 5.13
N LYS A 346 -6.65 17.67 4.89
CA LYS A 346 -6.52 17.01 3.59
C LYS A 346 -7.06 15.57 3.59
N THR A 347 -7.33 15.00 4.77
CA THR A 347 -7.88 13.65 4.91
C THR A 347 -9.30 13.60 4.36
N GLY A 348 -9.49 12.82 3.29
CA GLY A 348 -10.79 12.54 2.69
C GLY A 348 -11.25 11.10 2.91
N ASN A 349 -12.49 10.79 2.50
CA ASN A 349 -13.01 9.42 2.58
C ASN A 349 -12.36 8.55 1.51
N GLY A 350 -11.68 7.48 1.93
CA GLY A 350 -11.17 6.41 1.07
C GLY A 350 -10.20 6.81 -0.05
N ARG A 351 -9.78 8.08 -0.13
CA ARG A 351 -9.00 8.65 -1.26
C ARG A 351 -7.49 8.64 -1.03
N ASP A 352 -7.03 8.49 0.21
CA ASP A 352 -5.62 8.67 0.59
C ASP A 352 -4.90 7.35 0.98
N MET A 353 -5.48 6.19 0.65
CA MET A 353 -4.93 4.87 1.03
C MET A 353 -3.85 4.34 0.07
N THR A 354 -3.02 5.21 -0.51
CA THR A 354 -1.80 4.75 -1.16
C THR A 354 -0.81 4.30 -0.09
N SER A 355 -0.05 3.26 -0.34
CA SER A 355 0.97 2.80 0.59
C SER A 355 2.16 2.21 -0.15
N VAL A 356 3.30 2.14 0.50
CA VAL A 356 4.55 1.65 -0.09
C VAL A 356 5.07 0.50 0.75
N MET A 357 5.07 -0.70 0.18
CA MET A 357 5.70 -1.87 0.77
C MET A 357 7.18 -1.90 0.41
N TYR A 358 8.04 -1.91 1.43
CA TYR A 358 9.47 -2.03 1.26
C TYR A 358 9.92 -3.47 1.50
N ARG A 359 10.86 -3.94 0.70
CA ARG A 359 11.38 -5.31 0.72
C ARG A 359 12.87 -5.34 1.03
N MET A 360 13.30 -6.48 1.58
CA MET A 360 14.69 -6.76 1.95
C MET A 360 15.63 -6.65 0.75
N ASP A 361 15.16 -7.04 -0.43
CA ASP A 361 15.87 -6.93 -1.69
C ASP A 361 14.94 -6.45 -2.81
N GLY A 362 15.42 -5.53 -3.64
CA GLY A 362 14.71 -4.94 -4.78
C GLY A 362 13.90 -3.66 -4.48
N PRO A 363 13.42 -2.97 -5.54
CA PRO A 363 12.66 -1.71 -5.43
C PRO A 363 11.31 -1.82 -4.70
N PRO A 364 10.69 -0.75 -4.19
CA PRO A 364 9.43 -0.85 -3.46
C PRO A 364 8.23 -1.30 -4.31
N ILE A 365 7.17 -1.75 -3.63
CA ILE A 365 5.85 -2.05 -4.21
C ILE A 365 4.86 -0.99 -3.73
N HIS A 366 4.37 -0.18 -4.66
CA HIS A 366 3.28 0.76 -4.43
C HIS A 366 1.96 -0.02 -4.38
N GLU A 367 1.14 0.22 -3.37
CA GLU A 367 -0.13 -0.45 -3.15
C GLU A 367 -1.25 0.55 -2.96
N GLN A 368 -2.43 0.21 -3.49
CA GLN A 368 -3.65 0.89 -3.09
C GLN A 368 -4.86 -0.06 -3.05
N THR A 369 -5.73 0.18 -2.08
CA THR A 369 -6.97 -0.58 -1.91
C THR A 369 -8.13 0.03 -2.70
N LEU A 370 -8.79 -0.78 -3.52
CA LEU A 370 -9.99 -0.45 -4.29
C LEU A 370 -11.21 -1.19 -3.73
N GLY A 371 -11.82 -0.65 -2.68
CA GLY A 371 -12.86 -1.33 -1.91
C GLY A 371 -14.22 -1.51 -2.60
N SER A 372 -14.42 -0.95 -3.79
CA SER A 372 -15.68 -1.09 -4.55
C SER A 372 -15.46 -1.47 -6.02
N ALA A 373 -14.31 -2.09 -6.33
CA ALA A 373 -13.96 -2.48 -7.70
C ALA A 373 -15.05 -3.36 -8.36
N ASP A 374 -15.62 -4.33 -7.63
CA ASP A 374 -16.65 -5.21 -8.18
C ASP A 374 -17.94 -4.44 -8.52
N ALA A 375 -18.41 -3.61 -7.58
CA ALA A 375 -19.58 -2.79 -7.78
C ALA A 375 -19.42 -1.82 -8.96
N MET A 376 -18.20 -1.33 -9.21
CA MET A 376 -17.92 -0.47 -10.36
C MET A 376 -17.92 -1.24 -11.68
N LEU A 377 -17.38 -2.46 -11.69
CA LEU A 377 -17.43 -3.34 -12.87
C LEU A 377 -18.89 -3.63 -13.24
N LEU A 378 -19.73 -4.00 -12.26
CA LEU A 378 -21.15 -4.30 -12.51
C LEU A 378 -21.89 -3.11 -13.10
N ARG A 379 -21.71 -1.91 -12.54
CA ARG A 379 -22.35 -0.70 -13.09
C ARG A 379 -21.93 -0.39 -14.53
N LEU A 380 -20.66 -0.61 -14.85
CA LEU A 380 -20.16 -0.47 -16.22
C LEU A 380 -20.85 -1.47 -17.17
N LEU A 381 -21.05 -2.71 -16.72
CA LEU A 381 -21.70 -3.76 -17.51
C LEU A 381 -23.21 -3.54 -17.67
N ASP A 382 -23.86 -3.01 -16.63
CA ASP A 382 -25.29 -2.65 -16.63
C ASP A 382 -25.57 -1.41 -17.49
N GLY A 383 -24.54 -0.62 -17.81
CA GLY A 383 -24.65 0.61 -18.59
C GLY A 383 -25.19 1.81 -17.79
N ASP A 384 -25.30 1.70 -16.46
CA ASP A 384 -25.72 2.77 -15.56
C ASP A 384 -24.69 3.01 -14.44
N GLU A 385 -23.65 3.77 -14.76
CA GLU A 385 -22.61 4.17 -13.80
C GLU A 385 -23.11 5.16 -12.72
N TRP A 386 -24.28 5.78 -12.93
CA TRP A 386 -24.88 6.74 -12.01
C TRP A 386 -25.88 6.11 -11.04
N VAL A 387 -26.28 4.85 -11.27
CA VAL A 387 -27.25 4.10 -10.45
C VAL A 387 -28.51 4.93 -10.21
N GLY A 388 -29.20 5.28 -11.30
CA GLY A 388 -30.39 6.13 -11.27
C GLY A 388 -30.14 7.54 -10.69
N GLY A 389 -28.91 8.04 -10.78
CA GLY A 389 -28.49 9.34 -10.23
C GLY A 389 -28.11 9.33 -8.75
N THR A 390 -28.16 8.18 -8.07
CA THR A 390 -27.80 8.06 -6.64
C THR A 390 -26.29 7.98 -6.40
N LYS A 391 -25.51 7.72 -7.46
CA LYS A 391 -24.05 7.63 -7.44
C LYS A 391 -23.46 8.51 -8.55
N GLN A 392 -22.17 8.81 -8.39
CA GLN A 392 -21.36 9.38 -9.45
C GLN A 392 -20.53 8.26 -10.09
N PRO A 393 -20.17 8.39 -11.38
CA PRO A 393 -19.21 7.50 -12.01
C PRO A 393 -17.91 7.44 -11.22
N TYR A 394 -17.24 6.30 -11.34
CA TYR A 394 -15.96 6.13 -10.70
C TYR A 394 -14.95 7.13 -11.25
N ASP A 395 -14.07 7.57 -10.34
CA ASP A 395 -12.98 8.47 -10.65
C ASP A 395 -11.67 7.65 -10.74
N PRO A 396 -11.17 7.36 -11.95
CA PRO A 396 -9.95 6.59 -12.14
C PRO A 396 -8.67 7.37 -11.81
N ARG A 397 -8.76 8.58 -11.24
CA ARG A 397 -7.61 9.40 -10.82
C ARG A 397 -6.63 8.61 -9.97
N ILE A 398 -7.14 7.72 -9.15
CA ILE A 398 -6.40 6.83 -8.26
C ILE A 398 -5.35 5.99 -9.00
N HIS A 399 -5.68 5.46 -10.19
CA HIS A 399 -4.72 4.79 -11.07
C HIS A 399 -3.61 5.73 -11.51
N PHE A 400 -3.95 6.95 -11.93
CA PHE A 400 -2.97 7.93 -12.41
C PHE A 400 -2.03 8.43 -11.30
N VAL A 401 -2.55 8.64 -10.09
CA VAL A 401 -1.76 9.10 -8.94
C VAL A 401 -0.76 8.02 -8.51
N LEU A 402 -1.22 6.79 -8.30
CA LEU A 402 -0.33 5.70 -7.88
C LEU A 402 0.71 5.37 -8.97
N ILE A 403 0.30 5.41 -10.24
CA ILE A 403 1.21 5.22 -11.38
C ILE A 403 2.25 6.34 -11.42
N ARG A 404 1.85 7.61 -11.30
CA ARG A 404 2.82 8.71 -11.23
C ARG A 404 3.86 8.45 -10.15
N ASP A 405 3.43 8.16 -8.93
CA ASP A 405 4.33 8.03 -7.79
C ASP A 405 5.32 6.88 -8.00
N ALA A 406 4.85 5.72 -8.49
CA ALA A 406 5.71 4.59 -8.82
C ALA A 406 6.73 4.91 -9.94
N TYR A 407 6.34 5.66 -10.97
CA TYR A 407 7.26 6.03 -12.06
C TYR A 407 8.26 7.10 -11.63
N ILE A 408 7.89 8.02 -10.73
CA ILE A 408 8.81 8.96 -10.11
C ILE A 408 9.85 8.20 -9.29
N ASP A 409 9.42 7.26 -8.45
CA ASP A 409 10.33 6.46 -7.61
C ASP A 409 11.24 5.54 -8.43
N ALA A 410 10.73 4.99 -9.55
CA ALA A 410 11.53 4.21 -10.48
C ALA A 410 12.55 5.06 -11.28
N ASN A 411 12.33 6.38 -11.39
CA ASN A 411 13.10 7.29 -12.23
C ASN A 411 13.38 8.62 -11.50
N PRO A 412 14.08 8.60 -10.36
CA PRO A 412 14.17 9.75 -9.45
C PRO A 412 14.83 10.99 -10.06
N ASP A 413 15.76 10.80 -10.99
CA ASP A 413 16.51 11.90 -11.61
C ASP A 413 15.88 12.43 -12.91
N ASN A 414 14.80 11.80 -13.41
CA ASN A 414 14.21 12.14 -14.70
C ASN A 414 13.17 13.27 -14.59
N LYS A 415 13.67 14.51 -14.53
CA LYS A 415 12.83 15.73 -14.42
C LYS A 415 11.80 15.86 -15.55
N ASN A 416 12.15 15.47 -16.78
CA ASN A 416 11.25 15.56 -17.94
C ASN A 416 10.04 14.63 -17.78
N LEU A 417 10.28 13.40 -17.30
CA LEU A 417 9.21 12.46 -16.98
C LEU A 417 8.31 13.03 -15.87
N HIS A 418 8.91 13.56 -14.80
CA HIS A 418 8.15 14.10 -13.66
C HIS A 418 7.24 15.26 -14.08
N GLU A 419 7.76 16.18 -14.89
CA GLU A 419 6.97 17.28 -15.46
C GLU A 419 5.85 16.78 -16.36
N TRP A 420 6.12 15.79 -17.22
CA TRP A 420 5.12 15.22 -18.11
C TRP A 420 4.01 14.49 -17.34
N LEU A 421 4.35 13.76 -16.28
CA LEU A 421 3.37 13.13 -15.39
C LEU A 421 2.47 14.16 -14.71
N ASN A 422 3.05 15.24 -14.19
CA ASN A 422 2.29 16.34 -13.58
C ASN A 422 1.37 17.03 -14.61
N LYS A 423 1.86 17.29 -15.84
CA LYS A 423 1.03 17.83 -16.93
C LYS A 423 -0.08 16.88 -17.32
N SER A 424 0.16 15.56 -17.31
CA SER A 424 -0.84 14.53 -17.60
C SER A 424 -1.94 14.48 -16.54
N LEU A 425 -1.58 14.60 -15.26
CA LEU A 425 -2.58 14.73 -14.18
C LEU A 425 -3.39 16.02 -14.28
N ASN A 426 -2.79 17.14 -14.63
CA ASN A 426 -3.54 18.39 -14.84
C ASN A 426 -4.54 18.27 -15.99
N LYS A 427 -4.20 17.52 -17.05
CA LYS A 427 -5.13 17.22 -18.15
C LYS A 427 -6.24 16.28 -17.70
N PHE A 428 -5.91 15.28 -16.87
CA PHE A 428 -6.90 14.42 -16.23
C PHE A 428 -7.91 15.26 -15.44
N ASP A 429 -7.43 16.16 -14.59
CA ASP A 429 -8.28 17.02 -13.75
C ASP A 429 -9.27 17.83 -14.58
N LYS A 430 -8.83 18.39 -15.71
CA LYS A 430 -9.71 19.12 -16.63
C LYS A 430 -10.78 18.25 -17.27
N VAL A 431 -10.48 17.00 -17.63
CA VAL A 431 -11.45 16.08 -18.22
C VAL A 431 -12.51 15.65 -17.21
N TYR A 432 -12.15 15.56 -15.94
CA TYR A 432 -13.03 15.15 -14.84
C TYR A 432 -13.59 16.33 -14.04
N GLU A 433 -13.40 17.57 -14.51
CA GLU A 433 -13.96 18.77 -13.88
C GLU A 433 -15.48 18.85 -14.09
N GLY A 434 -16.23 19.20 -13.04
CA GLY A 434 -17.68 19.31 -13.09
C GLY A 434 -18.40 17.95 -13.15
N ASN A 435 -19.19 17.73 -14.20
CA ASN A 435 -19.94 16.48 -14.40
C ASN A 435 -18.99 15.39 -14.89
N ARG A 436 -18.73 14.40 -14.03
CA ARG A 436 -17.83 13.29 -14.35
C ARG A 436 -18.38 12.45 -15.50
N PRO A 437 -17.58 12.15 -16.55
CA PRO A 437 -18.00 11.26 -17.62
C PRO A 437 -18.09 9.81 -17.12
N GLY A 438 -18.81 8.96 -17.85
CA GLY A 438 -18.75 7.50 -17.63
C GLY A 438 -17.35 6.97 -17.93
N PHE A 439 -16.99 5.78 -17.45
CA PHE A 439 -15.63 5.25 -17.55
C PHE A 439 -15.10 5.18 -18.98
N LEU A 440 -15.89 4.62 -19.92
CA LEU A 440 -15.46 4.47 -21.31
C LEU A 440 -15.38 5.80 -22.05
N GLU A 441 -16.23 6.76 -21.68
CA GLU A 441 -16.23 8.12 -22.23
C GLU A 441 -15.03 8.92 -21.70
N GLY A 442 -14.76 8.80 -20.40
CA GLY A 442 -13.57 9.35 -19.75
C GLY A 442 -12.30 8.79 -20.37
N TYR A 443 -12.21 7.46 -20.58
CA TYR A 443 -11.09 6.83 -21.28
C TYR A 443 -10.87 7.42 -22.69
N LYS A 444 -11.93 7.57 -23.50
CA LYS A 444 -11.87 8.22 -24.82
C LYS A 444 -11.40 9.67 -24.74
N SER A 445 -11.91 10.44 -23.78
CA SER A 445 -11.56 11.84 -23.58
C SER A 445 -10.11 12.01 -23.14
N LEU A 446 -9.64 11.17 -22.21
CA LEU A 446 -8.24 11.15 -21.77
C LEU A 446 -7.28 10.77 -22.89
N LYS A 447 -7.61 9.77 -23.73
CA LYS A 447 -6.81 9.40 -24.91
C LYS A 447 -6.67 10.54 -25.92
N LYS A 448 -7.66 11.44 -26.00
CA LYS A 448 -7.59 12.64 -26.85
C LYS A 448 -6.80 13.76 -26.18
N ALA A 449 -6.92 13.90 -24.86
CA ALA A 449 -6.32 15.01 -24.13
C ALA A 449 -4.82 14.78 -23.84
N ILE A 450 -4.42 13.55 -23.54
CA ILE A 450 -3.06 13.19 -23.10
C ILE A 450 -2.30 12.56 -24.28
N THR A 451 -1.16 13.18 -24.64
CA THR A 451 -0.22 12.60 -25.59
C THR A 451 0.61 11.54 -24.85
N PRO A 452 0.63 10.27 -25.31
CA PRO A 452 1.42 9.22 -24.67
C PRO A 452 2.91 9.58 -24.61
N TRP A 453 3.62 9.07 -23.62
CA TRP A 453 5.04 9.32 -23.44
C TRP A 453 5.87 8.91 -24.66
N GLY A 454 6.73 9.82 -25.12
CA GLY A 454 7.60 9.62 -26.28
C GLY A 454 6.88 9.68 -27.64
N LYS A 455 5.69 10.30 -27.70
CA LYS A 455 5.00 10.65 -28.94
C LYS A 455 4.85 12.15 -29.13
#